data_AF-A0AAD3T223-F1
#
_entry.id   AF-A0AAD3T223-F1
#
_cell.length_a   1.000
_cell.length_b   1.000
_cell.length_c   1.000
_cell.angle_alpha   90.00
_cell.angle_beta   90.00
_cell.angle_gamma   90.00
#
_symmetry.space_group_name_H-M   'P 1'
#
loop_
_entity.id
_entity.type
_entity.pdbx_description
1 polymer ?
#
loop_
_entity_poly.entity_id
_entity_poly.type
_entity_poly.pdbx_seq_one_letter_code
_entity_poly.pdbx_strand_id
1 'polypeptide(L)'
;MVCLLADIFMPTYDGPSNFANNLIGHRLYYGFRTTIRPDRKALAPIFGDREKGRTAGFEEAVRSAMVKTNFGGPHKRIPPESFYTNSWPECFCQTSPENPGDECPPDNIMEVLNNRLESVAISNSLLTKSNSTASEIERR
;
A
#
# COMPACT_ATOMS: atom_id res chain seq x y z
N MET A 1 -4.37 -4.11 8.16
CA MET A 1 -3.79 -3.95 6.81
C MET A 1 -4.44 -2.81 6.00
N VAL A 2 -4.41 -1.55 6.48
CA VAL A 2 -5.06 -0.45 5.74
C VAL A 2 -4.29 -0.07 4.47
N CYS A 3 -2.96 0.09 4.57
CA CYS A 3 -2.12 0.51 3.44
C CYS A 3 -2.07 -0.51 2.28
N LEU A 4 -2.24 -1.79 2.59
CA LEU A 4 -2.24 -2.84 1.57
C LEU A 4 -3.50 -2.78 0.71
N LEU A 5 -4.65 -2.52 1.35
CA LEU A 5 -5.96 -2.60 0.69
C LEU A 5 -6.48 -1.25 0.18
N ALA A 6 -5.83 -0.13 0.53
CA ALA A 6 -6.16 1.18 0.02
C ALA A 6 -6.08 1.25 -1.51
N ASP A 7 -6.94 2.07 -2.12
CA ASP A 7 -6.91 2.34 -3.57
C ASP A 7 -5.58 2.93 -4.00
N ILE A 8 -5.09 3.89 -3.21
CA ILE A 8 -3.82 4.57 -3.43
C ILE A 8 -2.96 4.42 -2.18
N PHE A 9 -1.76 3.88 -2.35
CA PHE A 9 -0.72 3.91 -1.32
C PHE A 9 0.32 4.99 -1.66
N MET A 10 0.63 5.85 -0.70
CA MET A 10 1.65 6.88 -0.84
C MET A 10 2.64 6.77 0.32
N PRO A 11 3.80 6.12 0.14
CA PRO A 11 4.81 6.08 1.18
C PRO A 11 5.36 7.50 1.44
N THR A 12 5.65 7.80 2.70
CA THR A 12 6.16 9.11 3.15
C THR A 12 7.67 9.16 3.34
N TYR A 13 8.35 8.02 3.21
CA TYR A 13 9.81 7.91 3.31
C TYR A 13 10.40 7.44 1.98
N ASP A 14 11.42 8.15 1.49
CA ASP A 14 12.06 7.84 0.20
C ASP A 14 13.26 6.90 0.30
N GLY A 15 13.76 6.65 1.51
CA GLY A 15 14.87 5.73 1.75
C GLY A 15 14.42 4.26 1.86
N PRO A 16 15.36 3.34 2.16
CA PRO A 16 15.08 1.91 2.28
C PRO A 16 14.28 1.63 3.56
N SER A 17 12.96 1.78 3.50
CA SER A 17 12.05 1.35 4.56
C SER A 17 11.56 -0.06 4.26
N ASN A 18 11.82 -0.99 5.17
CA ASN A 18 11.31 -2.35 5.07
C ASN A 18 9.78 -2.38 4.94
N PHE A 19 9.08 -1.51 5.67
CA PHE A 19 7.62 -1.43 5.62
C PHE A 19 7.11 -0.96 4.25
N ALA A 20 7.66 0.14 3.74
CA ALA A 20 7.26 0.66 2.43
C ALA A 20 7.60 -0.33 1.32
N ASN A 21 8.79 -0.92 1.36
CA ASN A 21 9.24 -1.88 0.35
C ASN A 21 8.34 -3.11 0.31
N ASN A 22 8.03 -3.68 1.49
CA ASN A 22 7.15 -4.84 1.58
C ASN A 22 5.73 -4.53 1.06
N LEU A 23 5.17 -3.38 1.40
CA LEU A 23 3.86 -2.96 0.89
C LEU A 23 3.87 -2.74 -0.63
N ILE A 24 4.90 -2.11 -1.18
CA ILE A 24 5.04 -1.88 -2.62
C ILE A 24 5.07 -3.23 -3.35
N GLY A 25 5.94 -4.15 -2.93
CA GLY A 25 6.05 -5.47 -3.56
C GLY A 25 4.77 -6.28 -3.44
N HIS A 26 4.12 -6.27 -2.28
CA HIS A 26 2.86 -6.98 -2.08
C HIS A 26 1.73 -6.38 -2.92
N ARG A 27 1.65 -5.05 -3.03
CA ARG A 27 0.69 -4.37 -3.91
C ARG A 27 0.97 -4.64 -5.39
N LEU A 28 2.24 -4.83 -5.76
CA LEU A 28 2.64 -5.20 -7.11
C LEU A 28 2.24 -6.64 -7.44
N TYR A 29 2.49 -7.58 -6.52
CA TYR A 29 2.20 -9.00 -6.69
C TYR A 29 0.69 -9.31 -6.80
N TYR A 30 -0.14 -8.70 -5.97
CA TYR A 30 -1.60 -8.95 -5.95
C TYR A 30 -2.37 -7.94 -6.83
N GLY A 31 -2.09 -7.97 -8.14
CA GLY A 31 -2.88 -7.21 -9.12
C GLY A 31 -2.48 -5.74 -9.29
N PHE A 32 -1.21 -5.40 -9.07
CA PHE A 32 -0.61 -4.11 -9.44
C PHE A 32 -1.37 -2.87 -8.95
N ARG A 33 -1.60 -2.80 -7.64
CA ARG A 33 -2.35 -1.69 -7.03
C ARG A 33 -1.58 -0.38 -7.05
N THR A 34 -2.29 0.71 -7.34
CA THR A 34 -1.72 2.05 -7.52
C THR A 34 -0.87 2.48 -6.33
N THR A 35 0.39 2.78 -6.59
CA THR A 35 1.32 3.30 -5.58
C THR A 35 1.99 4.55 -6.11
N ILE A 36 1.83 5.66 -5.42
CA ILE A 36 2.30 6.98 -5.87
C ILE A 36 3.50 7.37 -5.01
N ARG A 37 4.65 7.60 -5.66
CA ARG A 37 5.85 8.19 -5.04
C ARG A 37 6.08 9.60 -5.58
N PRO A 38 5.42 10.62 -5.02
CA PRO A 38 5.52 11.97 -5.56
C PRO A 38 6.91 12.55 -5.31
N ASP A 39 7.35 13.45 -6.19
CA ASP A 39 8.55 14.26 -5.96
C ASP A 39 8.26 15.29 -4.84
N ARG A 40 8.53 14.87 -3.60
CA ARG A 40 8.26 15.71 -2.42
C ARG A 40 9.09 17.00 -2.43
N LYS A 41 10.29 16.97 -3.03
CA LYS A 41 11.15 18.16 -3.13
C LYS A 41 10.56 19.17 -4.10
N ALA A 42 10.02 18.71 -5.22
CA ALA A 42 9.31 19.57 -6.17
C ALA A 42 7.97 20.09 -5.60
N LEU A 43 7.26 19.28 -4.82
CA LEU A 43 5.98 19.66 -4.23
C LEU A 43 6.09 20.62 -3.03
N ALA A 44 7.17 20.53 -2.23
CA ALA A 44 7.36 21.35 -1.05
C ALA A 44 7.22 22.87 -1.29
N PRO A 45 7.89 23.49 -2.29
CA PRO A 45 7.73 24.93 -2.54
C PRO A 45 6.31 25.30 -2.99
N ILE A 46 5.64 24.42 -3.76
CA ILE A 46 4.27 24.64 -4.25
C ILE A 46 3.28 24.73 -3.08
N PHE A 47 3.38 23.80 -2.12
CA PHE A 47 2.56 23.84 -0.92
C PHE A 47 2.92 25.02 -0.01
N GLY A 48 4.20 25.36 0.11
CA GLY A 48 4.65 26.52 0.88
C GLY A 48 4.16 27.86 0.33
N ASP A 49 4.02 28.00 -0.99
CA ASP A 49 3.43 29.19 -1.61
C ASP A 49 1.91 29.26 -1.35
N ARG A 50 1.21 28.12 -1.42
CA ARG A 50 -0.21 28.04 -1.11
C ARG A 50 -0.51 28.41 0.35
N GLU A 51 0.29 27.97 1.31
CA GLU A 51 0.17 28.34 2.72
C GLU A 51 0.32 29.85 2.95
N LYS A 52 1.11 30.54 2.10
CA LYS A 52 1.28 32.00 2.12
C LYS A 52 0.16 32.75 1.38
N GLY A 53 -0.88 32.06 0.92
CA GLY A 53 -2.01 32.64 0.19
C GLY A 53 -1.79 32.82 -1.32
N ARG A 54 -0.67 32.33 -1.88
CA ARG A 54 -0.43 32.39 -3.33
C ARG A 54 -1.09 31.19 -4.00
N THR A 55 -2.29 31.38 -4.52
CA THR A 55 -3.11 30.29 -5.10
C THR A 55 -3.08 30.23 -6.63
N ALA A 56 -2.60 31.28 -7.30
CA ALA A 56 -2.54 31.35 -8.75
C ALA A 56 -1.70 30.21 -9.33
N GLY A 57 -2.28 29.41 -10.23
CA GLY A 57 -1.58 28.32 -10.92
C GLY A 57 -1.24 27.11 -10.04
N PHE A 58 -1.76 27.01 -8.82
CA PHE A 58 -1.45 25.92 -7.88
C PHE A 58 -1.70 24.52 -8.48
N GLU A 59 -2.86 24.31 -9.11
CA GLU A 59 -3.21 23.01 -9.70
C GLU A 59 -2.26 22.60 -10.83
N GLU A 60 -1.89 23.55 -11.70
CA GLU A 60 -0.98 23.31 -12.81
C GLU A 60 0.43 23.02 -12.33
N ALA A 61 0.87 23.70 -11.27
CA ALA A 61 2.15 23.44 -10.62
C ALA A 61 2.20 22.04 -9.99
N VAL A 62 1.14 21.64 -9.26
CA VAL A 62 1.04 20.28 -8.70
C VAL A 62 1.05 19.24 -9.81
N ARG A 63 0.24 19.43 -10.86
CA ARG A 63 0.19 18.51 -12.00
C ARG A 63 1.57 18.37 -12.64
N SER A 64 2.26 19.48 -12.87
CA SER A 64 3.62 19.51 -13.44
C SER A 64 4.64 18.76 -12.58
N ALA A 65 4.61 18.96 -11.26
CA ALA A 65 5.47 18.22 -10.33
C ALA A 65 5.15 16.72 -10.30
N MET A 66 3.89 16.35 -10.55
CA MET A 66 3.44 14.96 -10.55
C MET A 66 3.62 14.23 -11.88
N VAL A 67 3.90 14.90 -13.00
CA VAL A 67 4.04 14.27 -14.35
C VAL A 67 5.00 13.08 -14.37
N LYS A 68 6.09 13.16 -13.61
CA LYS A 68 7.11 12.11 -13.55
C LYS A 68 6.87 11.06 -12.46
N THR A 69 5.74 11.15 -11.76
CA THR A 69 5.42 10.22 -10.68
C THR A 69 4.98 8.90 -11.28
N ASN A 70 5.74 7.84 -11.03
CA ASN A 70 5.33 6.50 -11.40
C ASN A 70 4.15 6.09 -10.51
N PHE A 71 3.04 5.69 -11.12
CA PHE A 71 1.83 5.21 -10.44
C PHE A 71 1.92 3.76 -9.97
N GLY A 72 3.11 3.15 -10.11
CA GLY A 72 3.30 1.72 -9.94
C GLY A 72 2.70 0.94 -11.11
N GLY A 73 3.21 -0.26 -11.34
CA GLY A 73 2.77 -1.12 -12.44
C GLY A 73 3.80 -2.22 -12.72
N PRO A 74 3.41 -3.29 -13.44
CA PRO A 74 4.34 -4.34 -13.81
C PRO A 74 5.50 -3.77 -14.63
N HIS A 75 6.72 -3.92 -14.13
CA HIS A 75 7.92 -3.47 -14.83
C HIS A 75 9.11 -4.35 -14.45
N LYS A 76 10.01 -4.63 -15.40
CA LYS A 76 11.13 -5.53 -15.13
C LYS A 76 12.00 -4.87 -14.07
N ARG A 77 12.42 -5.63 -13.08
CA ARG A 77 13.31 -5.12 -12.06
C ARG A 77 14.62 -4.64 -12.70
N ILE A 78 15.01 -3.40 -12.40
CA ILE A 78 16.26 -2.79 -12.88
C ILE A 78 17.12 -2.46 -11.66
N PRO A 79 18.39 -2.91 -11.58
CA PRO A 79 19.28 -2.54 -10.49
C PRO A 79 19.36 -1.02 -10.32
N PRO A 80 19.30 -0.49 -9.08
CA PRO A 80 19.44 -1.17 -7.78
C PRO A 80 18.11 -1.57 -7.10
N GLU A 81 17.01 -1.73 -7.84
CA GLU A 81 15.72 -2.09 -7.25
C GLU A 81 15.78 -3.44 -6.50
N SER A 82 15.13 -3.49 -5.33
CA SER A 82 15.16 -4.67 -4.47
C SER A 82 14.15 -5.73 -4.92
N PHE A 83 14.47 -6.99 -4.65
CA PHE A 83 13.53 -8.11 -4.84
C PHE A 83 12.23 -7.92 -4.03
N TYR A 84 12.31 -7.29 -2.86
CA TYR A 84 11.16 -7.05 -1.98
C TYR A 84 10.21 -5.96 -2.50
N THR A 85 10.71 -5.04 -3.33
CA THR A 85 9.89 -4.01 -3.98
C THR A 85 9.31 -4.50 -5.30
N ASN A 86 10.00 -5.42 -5.98
CA ASN A 86 9.58 -5.97 -7.26
C ASN A 86 10.17 -7.37 -7.44
N SER A 87 9.33 -8.40 -7.39
CA SER A 87 9.77 -9.78 -7.55
C SER A 87 9.67 -10.30 -8.99
N TRP A 88 9.40 -9.42 -9.98
CA TRP A 88 9.39 -9.80 -11.40
C TRP A 88 10.83 -9.83 -11.95
N PRO A 89 11.24 -10.89 -12.71
CA PRO A 89 10.41 -11.97 -13.24
C PRO A 89 10.33 -13.26 -12.42
N GLU A 90 11.06 -13.38 -11.32
CA GLU A 90 11.35 -14.68 -10.72
C GLU A 90 10.18 -15.26 -9.91
N CYS A 91 9.35 -14.42 -9.30
CA CYS A 91 8.33 -14.85 -8.34
C CYS A 91 6.98 -14.18 -8.57
N PHE A 92 6.64 -13.81 -9.81
CA PHE A 92 5.26 -13.43 -10.11
C PHE A 92 4.41 -14.67 -10.30
N CYS A 93 3.23 -14.64 -9.74
CA CYS A 93 2.23 -15.64 -10.03
C CYS A 93 1.87 -15.60 -11.53
N GLN A 94 1.42 -16.73 -12.05
CA GLN A 94 1.00 -16.91 -13.42
C GLN A 94 -0.52 -17.02 -13.45
N THR A 95 -1.19 -16.28 -14.34
CA THR A 95 -2.63 -16.39 -14.57
C THR A 95 -3.02 -17.70 -15.26
N SER A 96 -2.06 -18.41 -15.84
CA SER A 96 -2.24 -19.74 -16.43
C SER A 96 -0.98 -20.56 -16.17
N PRO A 97 -0.82 -21.05 -14.93
CA PRO A 97 0.40 -21.73 -14.54
C PRO A 97 0.47 -23.16 -15.08
N GLU A 98 1.69 -23.65 -15.33
CA GLU A 98 1.90 -25.09 -15.52
C GLU A 98 1.88 -25.84 -14.17
N ASN A 99 2.37 -25.21 -13.09
CA ASN A 99 2.35 -25.75 -11.74
C ASN A 99 1.30 -25.02 -10.88
N PRO A 100 0.40 -25.72 -10.16
CA PRO A 100 -0.61 -25.08 -9.31
C PRO A 100 -0.05 -24.14 -8.23
N GLY A 101 1.20 -24.35 -7.79
CA GLY A 101 1.86 -23.48 -6.81
C GLY A 101 2.22 -22.08 -7.36
N ASP A 102 2.23 -21.92 -8.67
CA ASP A 102 2.54 -20.65 -9.34
C ASP A 102 1.27 -19.86 -9.69
N GLU A 103 0.08 -20.41 -9.41
CA GLU A 103 -1.19 -19.79 -9.78
C GLU A 103 -1.39 -18.42 -9.13
N CYS A 104 -1.81 -17.44 -9.93
CA CYS A 104 -2.25 -16.18 -9.38
C CYS A 104 -3.44 -16.39 -8.47
N PRO A 105 -3.40 -15.84 -7.24
CA PRO A 105 -4.55 -15.90 -6.39
C PRO A 105 -5.74 -15.21 -7.09
N PRO A 106 -6.96 -15.72 -6.88
CA PRO A 106 -8.13 -15.32 -7.64
C PRO A 106 -8.38 -13.81 -7.52
N ASP A 107 -8.97 -13.19 -8.55
CA ASP A 107 -9.21 -11.73 -8.60
C ASP A 107 -9.99 -11.17 -7.39
N ASN A 108 -10.63 -12.03 -6.60
CA ASN A 108 -11.31 -11.72 -5.35
C ASN A 108 -10.39 -11.67 -4.11
N ILE A 109 -9.05 -11.64 -4.25
CA ILE A 109 -8.10 -11.46 -3.12
C ILE A 109 -8.56 -10.36 -2.16
N MET A 110 -9.14 -9.29 -2.69
CA MET A 110 -9.63 -8.17 -1.90
C MET A 110 -10.81 -8.52 -1.02
N GLU A 111 -11.77 -9.27 -1.55
CA GLU A 111 -12.88 -9.81 -0.78
C GLU A 111 -12.36 -10.76 0.29
N VAL A 112 -11.41 -11.64 -0.05
CA VAL A 112 -10.79 -12.58 0.90
C VAL A 112 -10.04 -11.83 2.02
N LEU A 113 -9.27 -10.80 1.67
CA LEU A 113 -8.52 -9.99 2.64
C LEU A 113 -9.43 -9.12 3.50
N ASN A 114 -10.50 -8.56 2.93
CA ASN A 114 -11.53 -7.81 3.67
C ASN A 114 -12.26 -8.73 4.66
N ASN A 115 -12.73 -9.89 4.20
CA ASN A 115 -13.38 -10.90 5.06
C ASN A 115 -12.45 -11.35 6.20
N ARG A 116 -11.15 -11.52 5.93
CA ARG A 116 -10.15 -11.82 6.97
C ARG A 116 -9.93 -10.67 7.95
N LEU A 117 -9.95 -9.42 7.49
CA LEU A 117 -9.83 -8.27 8.39
C LEU A 117 -11.05 -8.10 9.28
N GLU A 118 -12.24 -8.29 8.72
CA GLU A 118 -13.49 -8.28 9.47
C GLU A 118 -13.51 -9.39 10.53
N SER A 119 -13.11 -10.61 10.18
CA SER A 119 -13.05 -11.70 11.16
C SER A 119 -12.04 -11.44 12.28
N VAL A 120 -10.87 -10.85 11.98
CA VAL A 120 -9.90 -10.43 13.01
C VAL A 120 -10.46 -9.32 13.89
N ALA A 121 -11.16 -8.34 13.32
CA ALA A 121 -11.81 -7.26 14.08
C ALA A 121 -12.89 -7.82 15.03
N ILE A 122 -13.71 -8.77 14.56
CA ILE A 122 -14.72 -9.45 15.37
C ILE A 122 -14.04 -10.23 16.50
N SER A 123 -12.98 -10.99 16.22
CA SER A 123 -12.21 -11.71 17.23
C SER A 123 -11.64 -10.79 18.32
N ASN A 124 -11.07 -9.65 17.93
CA ASN A 124 -10.53 -8.67 18.88
C ASN A 124 -11.62 -8.01 19.73
N SER A 125 -12.82 -7.79 19.16
CA SER A 125 -13.98 -7.28 19.90
C SER A 125 -14.52 -8.28 20.93
N LEU A 126 -14.46 -9.58 20.63
CA LEU A 126 -14.83 -10.65 21.55
C LEU A 126 -13.83 -10.79 22.69
N LEU A 127 -12.52 -10.65 22.40
CA LEU A 127 -11.46 -10.65 23.41
C LEU A 127 -11.52 -9.44 24.35
N THR A 128 -11.90 -8.26 23.83
CA THR A 128 -12.11 -7.07 24.68
C THR A 128 -13.37 -7.20 25.54
N LYS A 129 -14.45 -7.79 25.01
CA LYS A 129 -15.64 -8.12 25.81
C LYS A 129 -15.33 -9.14 26.91
N SER A 130 -14.60 -10.22 26.61
CA SER A 130 -14.22 -11.22 27.62
C SER A 130 -13.34 -10.64 28.72
N ASN A 131 -12.41 -9.74 28.37
CA ASN A 131 -11.56 -9.06 29.35
C ASN A 131 -12.34 -8.06 30.21
N SER A 132 -13.37 -7.38 29.65
CA SER A 132 -14.26 -6.53 30.45
C SER A 132 -15.11 -7.33 31.44
N THR A 133 -15.66 -8.48 31.04
CA THR A 133 -16.45 -9.36 31.91
C THR A 133 -15.60 -10.04 32.99
N ALA A 134 -14.33 -10.34 32.72
CA ALA A 134 -13.42 -10.86 33.75
C ALA A 134 -13.08 -9.79 34.81
N SER A 135 -12.91 -8.53 34.40
CA SER A 135 -12.59 -7.43 35.33
C SER A 135 -13.74 -6.99 36.24
N GLU A 136 -15.00 -7.30 35.89
CA GLU A 136 -16.17 -7.05 36.75
C GLU A 136 -16.42 -8.17 37.77
N ILE A 137 -15.95 -9.40 37.51
CA ILE A 137 -16.11 -10.54 38.44
C ILE A 137 -15.09 -10.48 39.58
N GLU A 138 -13.94 -9.84 39.39
CA GLU A 138 -12.86 -9.75 40.39
C GLU A 138 -12.98 -8.53 41.35
N ARG A 139 -14.09 -7.78 41.28
CA ARG A 139 -14.44 -6.69 42.23
C ARG A 139 -15.75 -6.96 42.99
N ARG A 140 -15.99 -8.20 43.43
CA ARG A 140 -17.09 -8.51 44.35
C ARG A 140 -16.64 -9.38 45.50
#